data_AF-A0A942P5R1-F1
#
_entry.id   AF-A0A942P5R1-F1
#
_cell.length_a   1.000
_cell.length_b   1.000
_cell.length_c   1.000
_cell.angle_alpha   90.00
_cell.angle_beta   90.00
_cell.angle_gamma   90.00
#
_symmetry.space_group_name_H-M   'P 1'
#
loop_
_entity.id
_entity.type
_entity.pdbx_description
1 polymer ?
#
loop_
_entity_poly.entity_id
_entity_poly.type
_entity_poly.pdbx_seq_one_letter_code
_entity_poly.pdbx_strand_id
1 'polypeptide(L)'
;MRLFLLLFICSSFSSFAQDHSHTGNRKLKFPDIPGFKTLKCDFHQHTVFSDGSVWPDIRVMEALYDGLDAISLTEHLEYQPHKADIPHPDRNRSYKLALDEAK
;
A
#
# COMPACT_ATOMS: atom_id res chain seq x y z
N MET A 1 24.42 46.17 -5.69
CA MET A 1 23.29 45.52 -4.98
C MET A 1 22.37 44.69 -5.90
N ARG A 2 21.95 45.21 -7.07
CA ARG A 2 21.11 44.45 -8.03
C ARG A 2 21.79 43.21 -8.65
N LEU A 3 23.09 43.27 -8.93
CA LEU A 3 23.83 42.14 -9.52
C LEU A 3 24.02 40.95 -8.54
N PHE A 4 24.27 41.25 -7.26
CA PHE A 4 24.35 40.23 -6.20
C PHE A 4 23.00 39.56 -5.94
N LEU A 5 21.90 40.32 -6.04
CA LEU A 5 20.55 39.77 -5.93
C LEU A 5 20.22 38.81 -7.08
N LEU A 6 20.63 39.15 -8.30
CA LEU A 6 20.47 38.29 -9.49
C LEU A 6 21.30 37.00 -9.39
N LEU A 7 22.53 37.09 -8.88
CA LEU A 7 23.38 35.91 -8.62
C LEU A 7 22.78 34.97 -7.56
N PHE A 8 22.19 35.54 -6.51
CA PHE A 8 21.55 34.76 -5.44
C PHE A 8 20.27 34.04 -5.91
N ILE A 9 19.51 34.67 -6.82
CA ILE A 9 18.33 34.08 -7.47
C ILE A 9 18.76 32.97 -8.44
N CYS A 10 19.83 33.16 -9.24
CA CYS A 10 20.34 32.10 -10.11
C CYS A 10 20.90 30.90 -9.33
N SER A 11 21.55 31.10 -8.19
CA SER A 11 22.08 29.99 -7.38
C SER A 11 21.00 29.16 -6.67
N SER A 12 19.79 29.70 -6.50
CA SER A 12 18.66 28.97 -5.92
C SER A 12 17.89 28.13 -6.95
N PHE A 13 18.17 28.27 -8.26
CA PHE A 13 17.63 27.39 -9.31
C PHE A 13 18.36 26.05 -9.42
N SER A 14 19.52 25.89 -8.77
CA SER A 14 20.32 24.65 -8.80
C SER A 14 19.96 23.65 -7.69
N SER A 15 18.77 23.76 -7.10
CA SER A 15 18.25 22.71 -6.21
C SER A 15 17.98 21.45 -7.03
N PHE A 16 18.97 20.55 -7.10
CA PHE A 16 18.75 19.18 -7.53
C PHE A 16 17.69 18.56 -6.61
N ALA A 17 16.48 18.37 -7.14
CA ALA A 17 15.49 17.51 -6.51
C ALA A 17 16.08 16.09 -6.41
N GLN A 18 15.76 15.38 -5.32
CA GLN A 18 16.11 13.96 -5.21
C GLN A 18 15.37 13.19 -6.31
N ASP A 19 16.11 12.55 -7.20
CA ASP A 19 15.55 11.61 -8.16
C ASP A 19 15.24 10.31 -7.41
N HIS A 20 14.05 10.23 -6.82
CA HIS A 20 13.57 9.00 -6.21
C HIS A 20 13.08 8.07 -7.31
N SER A 21 13.94 7.13 -7.71
CA SER A 21 13.50 5.99 -8.51
C SER A 21 12.76 5.01 -7.60
N HIS A 22 11.45 4.85 -7.82
CA HIS A 22 10.67 3.73 -7.30
C HIS A 22 10.89 2.44 -8.11
N THR A 23 11.97 2.35 -8.89
CA THR A 23 12.24 1.19 -9.75
C THR A 23 12.98 0.10 -8.96
N GLY A 24 12.37 -0.36 -7.88
CA GLY A 24 12.81 -1.55 -7.15
C GLY A 24 12.03 -2.74 -7.68
N ASN A 25 12.72 -3.77 -8.18
CA ASN A 25 12.13 -5.06 -8.52
C ASN A 25 11.69 -5.79 -7.24
N ARG A 26 10.62 -5.30 -6.58
CA ARG A 26 10.15 -5.75 -5.26
C ARG A 26 9.48 -7.13 -5.30
N LYS A 27 9.07 -7.60 -6.47
CA LYS A 27 8.33 -8.85 -6.60
C LYS A 27 9.09 -10.04 -6.01
N LEU A 28 8.44 -10.74 -5.10
CA LEU A 28 8.96 -11.96 -4.48
C LEU A 28 9.10 -13.07 -5.52
N LYS A 29 10.26 -13.74 -5.50
CA LYS A 29 10.57 -14.87 -6.39
C LYS A 29 10.96 -16.09 -5.57
N PHE A 30 10.17 -17.14 -5.67
CA PHE A 30 10.44 -18.44 -5.09
C PHE A 30 10.35 -19.51 -6.19
N PRO A 31 11.17 -20.57 -6.13
CA PRO A 31 11.05 -21.68 -7.05
C PRO A 31 9.77 -22.49 -6.76
N ASP A 32 9.27 -23.15 -7.79
CA ASP A 32 8.27 -24.20 -7.66
C ASP A 32 8.95 -25.51 -7.20
N ILE A 33 8.28 -26.31 -6.39
CA ILE A 33 8.73 -27.68 -6.05
C ILE A 33 8.18 -28.67 -7.09
N PRO A 34 8.85 -29.81 -7.36
CA PRO A 34 8.38 -30.76 -8.38
C PRO A 34 6.94 -31.20 -8.15
N GLY A 35 6.08 -30.95 -9.14
CA GLY A 35 4.65 -31.30 -9.09
C GLY A 35 3.73 -30.28 -8.41
N PHE A 36 4.24 -29.15 -7.91
CA PHE A 36 3.41 -28.11 -7.27
C PHE A 36 3.76 -26.70 -7.75
N LYS A 37 2.82 -25.77 -7.55
CA LYS A 37 3.00 -24.34 -7.77
C LYS A 37 3.18 -23.62 -6.43
N THR A 38 4.25 -22.87 -6.27
CA THR A 38 4.45 -22.03 -5.08
C THR A 38 3.60 -20.76 -5.22
N LEU A 39 2.66 -20.56 -4.29
CA LEU A 39 1.85 -19.35 -4.17
C LEU A 39 2.34 -18.51 -2.99
N LYS A 40 2.47 -17.20 -3.20
CA LYS A 40 2.82 -16.22 -2.17
C LYS A 40 1.54 -15.58 -1.68
N CYS A 41 1.24 -15.71 -0.40
CA CYS A 41 -0.03 -15.21 0.12
C CYS A 41 0.15 -14.47 1.43
N ASP A 42 -0.74 -13.51 1.69
CA ASP A 42 -0.91 -12.91 3.00
C ASP A 42 -2.35 -13.13 3.50
N PHE A 43 -2.50 -14.05 4.46
CA PHE A 43 -3.81 -14.48 4.94
C PHE A 43 -4.28 -13.76 6.20
N HIS A 44 -3.52 -12.79 6.72
CA HIS A 44 -3.94 -12.04 7.91
C HIS A 44 -3.43 -10.60 7.85
N GLN A 45 -4.36 -9.69 7.56
CA GLN A 45 -4.08 -8.26 7.54
C GLN A 45 -5.34 -7.44 7.81
N HIS A 46 -5.12 -6.20 8.24
CA HIS A 46 -6.15 -5.29 8.71
C HIS A 46 -6.14 -3.99 7.91
N THR A 47 -7.30 -3.34 7.87
CA THR A 47 -7.51 -2.02 7.28
C THR A 47 -8.10 -1.07 8.33
N VAL A 48 -8.39 0.16 7.94
CA VAL A 48 -9.07 1.13 8.82
C VAL A 48 -10.42 0.65 9.35
N PHE A 49 -11.02 -0.39 8.78
CA PHE A 49 -12.28 -0.98 9.25
C PHE A 49 -12.16 -1.76 10.58
N SER A 50 -10.95 -2.11 11.03
CA SER A 50 -10.68 -2.44 12.44
C SER A 50 -9.65 -1.49 13.05
N ASP A 51 -8.39 -1.86 12.97
CA ASP A 51 -7.23 -1.30 13.67
C ASP A 51 -6.02 -1.14 12.75
N GLY A 52 -6.17 -1.49 11.46
CA GLY A 52 -5.20 -1.16 10.44
C GLY A 52 -5.26 0.33 10.07
N SER A 53 -4.24 0.80 9.36
CA SER A 53 -4.07 2.24 9.09
C SER A 53 -4.32 2.64 7.63
N VAL A 54 -4.66 1.70 6.75
CA VAL A 54 -4.82 1.92 5.31
C VAL A 54 -6.21 1.53 4.82
N TRP A 55 -6.65 2.14 3.73
CA TRP A 55 -7.92 1.79 3.07
C TRP A 55 -7.79 0.39 2.40
N PRO A 56 -8.89 -0.38 2.23
CA PRO A 56 -8.81 -1.77 1.73
C PRO A 56 -8.18 -1.98 0.35
N ASP A 57 -8.34 -1.02 -0.56
CA ASP A 57 -7.71 -1.01 -1.90
C ASP A 57 -6.18 -0.99 -1.82
N ILE A 58 -5.61 -0.27 -0.84
CA ILE A 58 -4.16 -0.20 -0.64
C ILE A 58 -3.58 -1.58 -0.38
N ARG A 59 -4.29 -2.47 0.32
CA ARG A 59 -3.83 -3.85 0.53
C ARG A 59 -3.74 -4.65 -0.77
N VAL A 60 -4.64 -4.39 -1.72
CA VAL A 60 -4.57 -4.98 -3.06
C VAL A 60 -3.36 -4.42 -3.82
N MET A 61 -3.14 -3.10 -3.77
CA MET A 61 -1.99 -2.47 -4.40
C MET A 61 -0.65 -2.98 -3.84
N GLU A 62 -0.55 -3.13 -2.51
CA GLU A 62 0.62 -3.72 -1.84
C GLU A 62 0.85 -5.16 -2.32
N ALA A 63 -0.20 -5.97 -2.40
CA ALA A 63 -0.12 -7.34 -2.90
C ALA A 63 0.37 -7.40 -4.36
N LEU A 64 -0.13 -6.54 -5.24
CA LEU A 64 0.31 -6.45 -6.64
C LEU A 64 1.78 -6.00 -6.76
N TYR A 65 2.17 -5.03 -5.92
CA TYR A 65 3.53 -4.50 -5.87
C TYR A 65 4.54 -5.55 -5.40
N ASP A 66 4.15 -6.37 -4.42
CA ASP A 66 4.98 -7.46 -3.85
C ASP A 66 4.91 -8.75 -4.69
N GLY A 67 3.95 -8.82 -5.60
CA GLY A 67 3.68 -9.98 -6.43
C GLY A 67 3.11 -11.15 -5.63
N LEU A 68 2.23 -10.88 -4.66
CA LEU A 68 1.42 -11.91 -3.99
C LEU A 68 0.34 -12.45 -4.94
N ASP A 69 0.00 -13.72 -4.78
CA ASP A 69 -0.99 -14.43 -5.58
C ASP A 69 -2.38 -14.44 -4.91
N ALA A 70 -2.44 -14.30 -3.58
CA ALA A 70 -3.69 -14.18 -2.84
C ALA A 70 -3.53 -13.39 -1.54
N ILE A 71 -4.60 -12.70 -1.13
CA ILE A 71 -4.68 -12.02 0.16
C ILE A 71 -6.01 -12.28 0.86
N SER A 72 -6.05 -12.09 2.18
CA SER A 72 -7.27 -12.13 2.99
C SER A 72 -7.31 -10.93 3.94
N LEU A 73 -8.37 -10.11 3.84
CA LEU A 73 -8.64 -9.05 4.80
C LEU A 73 -9.43 -9.61 5.97
N THR A 74 -8.81 -9.65 7.15
CA THR A 74 -9.32 -10.34 8.34
C THR A 74 -9.56 -9.35 9.48
N GLU A 75 -10.48 -8.39 9.26
CA GLU A 75 -10.79 -7.36 10.25
C GLU A 75 -11.25 -7.96 11.58
N HIS A 76 -10.92 -7.32 12.69
CA HIS A 76 -11.47 -7.71 13.99
C HIS A 76 -12.98 -7.49 14.05
N LEU A 77 -13.69 -8.45 14.65
CA LEU A 77 -15.13 -8.34 14.89
C LEU A 77 -15.43 -7.51 16.15
N GLU A 78 -14.65 -7.72 17.21
CA GLU A 78 -14.86 -7.12 18.52
C GLU A 78 -14.08 -5.81 18.69
N TYR A 79 -12.86 -5.74 18.14
CA TYR A 79 -11.95 -4.63 18.34
C TYR A 79 -11.95 -3.67 17.14
N GLN A 80 -12.58 -2.50 17.31
CA GLN A 80 -12.69 -1.48 16.27
C GLN A 80 -12.40 -0.10 16.86
N PRO A 81 -11.12 0.24 17.08
CA PRO A 81 -10.73 1.52 17.65
C PRO A 81 -11.21 2.72 16.82
N HIS A 82 -11.33 2.57 15.49
CA HIS A 82 -11.77 3.65 14.59
C HIS A 82 -13.30 3.77 14.46
N LYS A 83 -14.10 2.99 15.21
CA LYS A 83 -15.56 2.91 15.02
C LYS A 83 -16.30 4.25 15.15
N ALA A 84 -15.76 5.19 15.91
CA ALA A 84 -16.34 6.53 16.07
C ALA A 84 -16.29 7.35 14.78
N ASP A 85 -15.22 7.19 14.00
CA ASP A 85 -14.99 7.94 12.75
C ASP A 85 -15.38 7.11 11.51
N ILE A 86 -15.21 5.80 11.57
CA ILE A 86 -15.47 4.83 10.50
C ILE A 86 -16.44 3.77 11.02
N PRO A 87 -17.76 4.00 10.94
CA PRO A 87 -18.74 2.99 11.31
C PRO A 87 -18.61 1.75 10.42
N HIS A 88 -18.51 0.58 11.06
CA HIS A 88 -18.40 -0.71 10.37
C HIS A 88 -19.62 -1.60 10.69
N PRO A 89 -20.84 -1.26 10.22
CA PRO A 89 -22.04 -2.07 10.46
C PRO A 89 -22.09 -3.36 9.64
N ASP A 90 -21.53 -3.35 8.43
CA ASP A 90 -21.40 -4.53 7.56
C ASP A 90 -19.98 -5.06 7.62
N ARG A 91 -19.80 -6.24 8.23
CA ARG A 91 -18.51 -6.91 8.43
C ARG A 91 -17.81 -7.36 7.15
N ASN A 92 -18.50 -7.29 6.02
CA ASN A 92 -17.95 -7.62 4.71
C ASN A 92 -17.56 -6.38 3.91
N ARG A 93 -17.63 -5.18 4.50
CA ARG A 93 -17.42 -3.94 3.73
C ARG A 93 -15.99 -3.80 3.21
N SER A 94 -14.97 -4.10 4.02
CA SER A 94 -13.57 -4.05 3.59
C SER A 94 -13.31 -5.04 2.44
N TYR A 95 -13.83 -6.28 2.55
CA TYR A 95 -13.79 -7.27 1.48
C TYR A 95 -14.40 -6.77 0.17
N LYS A 96 -15.60 -6.17 0.20
CA LYS A 96 -16.26 -5.64 -1.00
C LYS A 96 -15.42 -4.57 -1.69
N LEU A 97 -14.84 -3.65 -0.91
CA LEU A 97 -13.97 -2.59 -1.42
C LEU A 97 -12.69 -3.16 -2.06
N ALA A 98 -12.04 -4.11 -1.39
CA ALA A 98 -10.87 -4.78 -1.95
C ALA A 98 -11.22 -5.62 -3.19
N LEU A 99 -12.39 -6.25 -3.22
CA LEU A 99 -12.86 -7.01 -4.38
C LEU A 99 -13.07 -6.12 -5.60
N ASP A 100 -13.52 -4.89 -5.42
CA ASP A 100 -13.70 -3.95 -6.52
C ASP A 100 -12.35 -3.48 -7.12
N GLU A 101 -11.31 -3.36 -6.28
CA GLU A 101 -9.93 -3.07 -6.73
C GLU A 101 -9.22 -4.30 -7.34
N ALA A 102 -9.53 -5.51 -6.87
CA ALA A 102 -8.89 -6.74 -7.32
C ALA A 102 -9.43 -7.29 -8.66
N LYS A 103 -10.45 -6.67 -9.25
CA LYS A 103 -11.05 -7.04 -10.55
C LYS A 103 -10.23 -6.48 -11.71
#